data_AF-A0A8S2ZGL7-F1
#
_entry.id   AF-A0A8S2ZGL7-F1
#
_cell.length_a   1.000
_cell.length_b   1.000
_cell.length_c   1.000
_cell.angle_alpha   90.00
_cell.angle_beta   90.00
_cell.angle_gamma   90.00
#
_symmetry.space_group_name_H-M   'P 1'
#
loop_
_entity.id
_entity.type
_entity.pdbx_description
1 polymer ?
#
loop_
_entity_poly.entity_id
_entity_poly.type
_entity_poly.pdbx_seq_one_letter_code
_entity_poly.pdbx_strand_id
1 'polypeptide(L)'
;MFDNVQSLIMTDIYPFENNFFDVISQSFPLLKELYIFNEKPQKNKQQSMTLIAFSHLIDLDLSSAHADYAEQFLLDKHCYLPCLLNINIRYEPLALVTNNFTNDATRLTCSKLTS
;
A
#
# COMPACT_ATOMS: atom_id res chain seq x y z
N MET A 1 9.49 15.99 9.87
CA MET A 1 9.06 14.63 10.25
C MET A 1 7.91 14.79 11.24
N PHE A 2 6.85 14.01 11.09
CA PHE A 2 5.65 14.06 11.92
C PHE A 2 5.62 12.84 12.85
N ASP A 3 6.53 12.82 13.82
CA ASP A 3 6.89 11.61 14.56
C ASP A 3 5.77 11.03 15.43
N ASN A 4 4.75 11.83 15.77
CA ASN A 4 3.64 11.39 16.60
C ASN A 4 2.38 11.01 15.80
N VAL A 5 2.37 11.24 14.49
CA VAL A 5 1.21 10.91 13.64
C VAL A 5 1.20 9.41 13.39
N GLN A 6 0.14 8.75 13.84
CA GLN A 6 -0.04 7.30 13.72
C GLN A 6 -1.17 6.92 12.75
N SER A 7 -2.02 7.87 12.35
CA SER A 7 -3.14 7.63 11.44
C SER A 7 -3.15 8.70 10.37
N LEU A 8 -3.25 8.28 9.11
CA LEU A 8 -3.28 9.17 7.95
C LEU A 8 -4.43 8.78 7.02
N ILE A 9 -5.26 9.76 6.70
CA ILE A 9 -6.34 9.63 5.72
C ILE A 9 -5.98 10.48 4.51
N MET A 10 -5.99 9.87 3.33
CA MET A 10 -5.64 10.49 2.06
C MET A 10 -6.83 10.49 1.10
N THR A 11 -7.20 11.65 0.59
CA THR A 11 -8.22 11.79 -0.45
C THR A 11 -7.87 12.96 -1.37
N ASP A 12 -8.05 12.77 -2.67
CA ASP A 12 -7.81 13.79 -3.68
C ASP A 12 -8.58 13.43 -4.97
N ILE A 13 -8.76 14.42 -5.85
CA ILE A 13 -9.26 14.24 -7.22
C ILE A 13 -8.16 13.75 -8.18
N TYR A 14 -6.89 13.96 -7.83
CA TYR A 14 -5.72 13.50 -8.58
C TYR A 14 -5.14 12.22 -7.98
N PRO A 15 -4.61 11.28 -8.80
CA PRO A 15 -4.01 10.06 -8.27
C PRO A 15 -2.76 10.35 -7.43
N PHE A 16 -2.53 9.55 -6.39
CA PHE A 16 -1.27 9.56 -5.66
C PHE A 16 -0.28 8.64 -6.35
N GLU A 17 0.74 9.21 -6.98
CA GLU A 17 1.76 8.45 -7.70
C GLU A 17 2.68 7.68 -6.74
N ASN A 18 3.37 6.66 -7.27
CA ASN A 18 4.15 5.71 -6.48
C ASN A 18 5.19 6.40 -5.57
N ASN A 19 5.89 7.41 -6.11
CA ASN A 19 6.90 8.20 -5.39
C ASN A 19 6.33 9.03 -4.23
N PHE A 20 5.03 9.31 -4.23
CA PHE A 20 4.41 10.03 -3.13
C PHE A 20 4.45 9.21 -1.85
N PHE A 21 4.29 7.88 -1.95
CA PHE A 21 4.34 6.99 -0.79
C PHE A 21 5.74 6.87 -0.18
N ASP A 22 6.81 7.11 -0.96
CA ASP A 22 8.15 7.26 -0.41
C ASP A 22 8.20 8.46 0.55
N VAL A 23 7.68 9.62 0.11
CA VAL A 23 7.58 10.83 0.93
C VAL A 23 6.73 10.59 2.18
N ILE A 24 5.60 9.87 2.07
CA ILE A 24 4.77 9.51 3.23
C ILE A 24 5.56 8.63 4.21
N SER A 25 6.22 7.57 3.74
CA SER A 25 6.95 6.65 4.61
C SER A 25 8.06 7.36 5.40
N GLN A 26 8.72 8.34 4.79
CA GLN A 26 9.75 9.15 5.44
C GLN A 26 9.18 10.23 6.37
N SER A 27 8.02 10.79 6.01
CA SER A 27 7.40 11.88 6.78
C SER A 27 6.67 11.40 8.02
N PHE A 28 6.16 10.18 8.01
CA PHE A 28 5.33 9.57 9.06
C PHE A 28 5.93 8.24 9.52
N PRO A 29 7.09 8.26 10.21
CA PRO A 29 7.82 7.04 10.52
C PRO A 29 7.05 6.08 11.43
N LEU A 30 6.14 6.59 12.28
CA LEU A 30 5.34 5.79 13.21
C LEU A 30 3.90 5.54 12.71
N LEU A 31 3.64 5.67 11.41
CA LEU A 31 2.33 5.47 10.84
C LEU A 31 1.85 4.02 11.06
N LYS A 32 0.68 3.87 11.67
CA LYS A 32 0.02 2.59 11.97
C LYS A 32 -1.21 2.34 11.10
N GLU A 33 -1.89 3.39 10.71
CA GLU A 33 -3.13 3.30 9.95
C GLU A 33 -3.04 4.20 8.71
N LEU A 34 -3.30 3.63 7.54
CA LEU A 34 -3.30 4.35 6.27
C LEU A 34 -4.60 4.08 5.52
N TYR A 35 -5.38 5.14 5.30
CA TYR A 35 -6.63 5.07 4.55
C TYR A 35 -6.49 5.85 3.25
N ILE A 36 -6.73 5.19 2.11
CA ILE A 36 -6.60 5.80 0.78
C ILE A 36 -7.96 5.78 0.09
N PHE A 37 -8.50 6.98 -0.12
CA PHE A 37 -9.76 7.22 -0.82
C PHE A 37 -9.48 7.88 -2.15
N ASN A 38 -9.14 7.07 -3.16
CA ASN A 38 -8.80 7.54 -4.49
C ASN A 38 -9.03 6.46 -5.55
N GLU A 39 -10.08 6.61 -6.35
CA GLU A 39 -10.41 5.65 -7.42
C GLU A 39 -9.71 5.94 -8.75
N LYS A 40 -8.80 6.93 -8.80
CA LYS A 40 -8.05 7.23 -10.03
C LYS A 40 -6.85 6.29 -10.18
N PRO A 41 -6.60 5.76 -11.38
CA PRO A 41 -5.40 4.99 -11.67
C PRO A 41 -4.14 5.86 -11.54
N GLN A 42 -3.05 5.24 -11.08
CA GLN A 42 -1.73 5.85 -11.08
C GLN A 42 -1.24 5.97 -12.52
N LYS A 43 -0.75 7.15 -12.91
CA LYS A 43 -0.25 7.38 -14.27
C LYS A 43 1.20 6.93 -14.42
N ASN A 44 1.97 7.07 -13.35
CA ASN A 44 3.39 6.77 -13.30
C ASN A 44 3.64 5.56 -12.39
N LYS A 45 3.35 4.37 -12.92
CA LYS A 45 3.69 3.09 -12.29
C LYS A 45 5.18 2.74 -12.35
N GLN A 46 6.06 3.74 -12.58
CA GLN A 46 7.49 3.47 -12.56
C GLN A 46 7.83 2.93 -11.18
N GLN A 47 8.43 1.73 -11.15
CA GLN A 47 8.87 1.10 -9.91
C GLN A 47 9.79 2.08 -9.19
N SER A 48 9.47 2.34 -7.93
CA SER A 48 10.35 3.10 -7.06
C SER A 48 11.70 2.38 -7.00
N MET A 49 12.79 3.08 -7.30
CA MET A 49 14.14 2.54 -7.06
C MET A 49 14.46 2.47 -5.56
N THR A 50 13.68 3.16 -4.73
CA THR A 50 13.80 3.19 -3.27
C THR A 50 12.77 2.27 -2.63
N LEU A 51 13.22 1.53 -1.61
CA LEU A 51 12.36 0.71 -0.77
C LEU A 51 11.45 1.64 0.05
N ILE A 52 10.14 1.56 -0.19
CA ILE A 52 9.10 2.23 0.59
C ILE A 52 8.78 1.33 1.78
N ALA A 53 9.23 1.74 2.97
CA ALA A 53 9.10 0.96 4.19
C ALA A 53 8.08 1.59 5.15
N PHE A 54 6.97 0.92 5.37
CA PHE A 54 6.02 1.27 6.43
C PHE A 54 6.20 0.32 7.61
N SER A 55 7.27 0.54 8.39
CA SER A 55 7.72 -0.37 9.45
C SER A 55 6.71 -0.60 10.58
N HIS A 56 5.74 0.30 10.75
CA HIS A 56 4.76 0.25 11.83
C HIS A 56 3.31 0.16 11.34
N LEU A 57 3.08 0.05 10.03
CA LEU A 57 1.73 0.02 9.48
C LEU A 57 1.05 -1.30 9.82
N ILE A 58 -0.08 -1.20 10.51
CA ILE A 58 -0.89 -2.30 11.01
C ILE A 58 -2.16 -2.46 10.18
N ASP A 59 -2.76 -1.33 9.77
CA ASP A 59 -4.01 -1.28 9.04
C ASP A 59 -3.87 -0.46 7.74
N LEU A 60 -4.29 -1.06 6.63
CA LEU A 60 -4.30 -0.46 5.31
C LEU A 60 -5.69 -0.58 4.68
N ASP A 61 -6.36 0.55 4.49
CA ASP A 61 -7.66 0.60 3.83
C ASP A 61 -7.54 1.12 2.39
N LEU A 62 -7.87 0.23 1.46
CA LEU A 62 -7.95 0.41 0.01
C LEU A 62 -9.37 0.14 -0.52
N SER A 63 -10.39 0.07 0.34
CA SER A 63 -11.77 -0.25 -0.04
C SER A 63 -12.35 0.73 -1.06
N SER A 64 -11.89 1.98 -1.01
CA SER A 64 -12.26 3.06 -1.92
C SER A 64 -11.08 3.53 -2.78
N ALA A 65 -10.12 2.64 -3.02
CA ALA A 65 -8.95 2.91 -3.85
C ALA A 65 -9.03 2.19 -5.21
N HIS A 66 -8.31 2.71 -6.20
CA HIS A 66 -8.04 2.02 -7.45
C HIS A 66 -7.16 0.77 -7.24
N ALA A 67 -7.22 -0.21 -8.15
CA ALA A 67 -6.44 -1.45 -8.05
C ALA A 67 -4.91 -1.22 -8.07
N ASP A 68 -4.45 -0.10 -8.64
CA ASP A 68 -3.02 0.24 -8.73
C ASP A 68 -2.37 0.41 -7.35
N TYR A 69 -3.10 0.94 -6.37
CA TYR A 69 -2.59 1.05 -5.01
C TYR A 69 -2.39 -0.34 -4.39
N ALA A 70 -3.33 -1.26 -4.61
CA ALA A 70 -3.19 -2.64 -4.16
C ALA A 70 -2.03 -3.35 -4.85
N GLU A 71 -1.83 -3.14 -6.15
CA GLU A 71 -0.66 -3.63 -6.89
C GLU A 71 0.65 -3.13 -6.25
N GLN A 72 0.75 -1.83 -5.95
CA GLN A 72 1.92 -1.24 -5.30
C GLN A 72 2.19 -1.84 -3.91
N PHE A 73 1.18 -1.94 -3.04
CA PHE A 73 1.39 -2.42 -1.67
C PHE A 73 1.57 -3.94 -1.56
N LEU A 74 0.95 -4.74 -2.45
CA LEU A 74 0.92 -6.20 -2.32
C LEU A 74 1.90 -6.93 -3.24
N LEU A 75 2.22 -6.37 -4.41
CA LEU A 75 3.06 -7.04 -5.41
C LEU A 75 4.42 -6.37 -5.62
N ASP A 76 4.53 -5.07 -5.34
CA ASP A 76 5.81 -4.39 -5.55
C ASP A 76 6.85 -4.89 -4.55
N LYS A 77 7.98 -5.38 -5.08
CA LYS A 77 9.12 -5.83 -4.28
C LYS A 77 9.76 -4.68 -3.49
N HIS A 78 9.43 -3.45 -3.83
CA HIS A 78 9.92 -2.24 -3.18
C HIS A 78 8.97 -1.72 -2.10
N CYS A 79 7.90 -2.44 -1.74
CA CYS A 79 7.10 -2.12 -0.58
C CYS A 79 7.37 -3.11 0.58
N TYR A 80 7.65 -2.58 1.77
CA TYR A 80 7.91 -3.38 2.97
C TYR A 80 6.93 -3.04 4.09
N LEU A 81 6.09 -4.02 4.44
CA LEU A 81 4.96 -3.89 5.35
C LEU A 81 5.01 -4.96 6.47
N PRO A 82 6.06 -4.98 7.33
CA PRO A 82 6.32 -6.10 8.24
C PRO A 82 5.28 -6.26 9.36
N CYS A 83 4.56 -5.19 9.70
CA CYS A 83 3.56 -5.19 10.78
C CYS A 83 2.12 -5.21 10.27
N LEU A 84 1.90 -5.39 8.96
CA LEU A 84 0.56 -5.31 8.39
C LEU A 84 -0.27 -6.50 8.87
N LEU A 85 -1.34 -6.22 9.62
CA LEU A 85 -2.26 -7.23 10.13
C LEU A 85 -3.60 -7.19 9.39
N ASN A 86 -4.05 -6.00 9.02
CA ASN A 86 -5.33 -5.78 8.40
C ASN A 86 -5.16 -5.11 7.04
N ILE A 87 -5.81 -5.67 6.03
CA ILE A 87 -6.01 -5.02 4.75
C ILE A 87 -7.48 -5.03 4.41
N ASN A 88 -8.05 -3.86 4.16
CA ASN A 88 -9.40 -3.70 3.66
C ASN A 88 -9.34 -3.37 2.16
N ILE A 89 -9.85 -4.26 1.31
CA ILE A 89 -9.81 -4.10 -0.14
C ILE A 89 -11.04 -4.75 -0.76
N ARG A 90 -11.59 -4.14 -1.81
CA ARG A 90 -12.67 -4.75 -2.59
C ARG A 90 -12.19 -6.06 -3.25
N TYR A 91 -13.11 -7.01 -3.38
CA TYR A 91 -12.79 -8.31 -3.94
C TYR A 91 -12.28 -8.22 -5.39
N GLU A 92 -12.92 -7.40 -6.23
CA GLU A 92 -12.58 -7.33 -7.65
C GLU A 92 -11.16 -6.78 -7.89
N PRO A 93 -10.72 -5.66 -7.28
CA PRO A 93 -9.32 -5.24 -7.32
C PRO A 93 -8.35 -6.28 -6.77
N LEU A 94 -8.68 -6.93 -5.65
CA LEU A 94 -7.81 -7.95 -5.05
C LEU A 94 -7.65 -9.17 -5.96
N ALA A 95 -8.74 -9.66 -6.53
CA ALA A 95 -8.74 -10.77 -7.47
C ALA A 95 -7.96 -10.42 -8.74
N LEU A 96 -8.08 -9.20 -9.25
CA LEU A 96 -7.34 -8.73 -10.42
C LEU A 96 -5.83 -8.71 -10.15
N VAL A 97 -5.40 -8.09 -9.04
CA VAL A 97 -3.99 -7.98 -8.66
C VAL A 97 -3.37 -9.35 -8.36
N THR A 98 -4.09 -10.22 -7.66
CA THR A 98 -3.59 -11.55 -7.29
C THR A 98 -3.73 -12.60 -8.40
N ASN A 99 -4.28 -12.23 -9.56
CA ASN A 99 -4.71 -13.17 -10.61
C ASN A 99 -5.57 -14.31 -10.03
N ASN A 100 -6.67 -13.97 -9.37
CA ASN A 100 -7.54 -14.90 -8.63
C ASN A 100 -6.75 -15.78 -7.64
N PHE A 101 -5.83 -15.16 -6.89
CA PHE A 101 -4.97 -15.84 -5.91
C PHE A 101 -4.05 -16.93 -6.48
N THR A 102 -3.82 -16.93 -7.80
CA THR A 102 -2.87 -17.86 -8.45
C THR A 102 -1.49 -17.25 -8.65
N ASN A 103 -1.31 -15.94 -8.38
CA ASN A 103 -0.01 -15.28 -8.50
C ASN A 103 0.93 -15.65 -7.33
N ASP A 104 2.01 -16.38 -7.65
CA ASP A 104 3.03 -16.79 -6.67
C ASP A 104 3.71 -15.60 -5.99
N ALA A 105 3.81 -14.44 -6.64
CA ALA A 105 4.40 -13.24 -6.06
C ALA A 105 3.60 -12.73 -4.85
N THR A 106 2.26 -12.75 -4.95
CA THR A 106 1.39 -12.35 -3.84
C THR A 106 1.47 -13.33 -2.68
N ARG A 107 1.56 -14.64 -2.99
CA ARG A 107 1.76 -15.68 -1.97
C ARG A 107 3.05 -15.45 -1.18
N LEU A 108 4.12 -15.02 -1.85
CA LEU A 108 5.39 -14.72 -1.21
C LEU A 108 5.31 -13.50 -0.27
N THR A 109 4.63 -12.43 -0.69
CA THR A 109 4.41 -11.25 0.17
C THR A 109 3.55 -11.62 1.38
N CYS A 110 2.44 -12.34 1.18
CA CYS A 110 1.56 -12.78 2.26
C CYS A 110 2.23 -13.74 3.24
N SER A 111 3.13 -14.62 2.76
CA SER A 111 3.88 -15.54 3.65
C SER A 111 4.81 -14.84 4.65
N LYS A 112 5.14 -13.56 4.41
CA LYS A 112 5.97 -12.75 5.31
C LYS A 112 5.16 -12.04 6.40
N LEU A 113 3.82 -12.06 6.33
CA LEU A 113 2.93 -11.42 7.30
C LEU A 113 2.72 -12.28 8.57
N THR A 114 3.15 -13.55 8.56
CA THR A 114 3.13 -14.43 9.74
C THR A 114 4.55 -14.58 10.30
N SER A 115 4.86 -13.83 11.35
CA SER A 115 5.95 -14.11 12.30
C SER A 115 5.58 -13.60 13.69
#